data_AF-A0A533V6F2-F1
#
_entry.id   AF-A0A533V6F2-F1
#
_cell.length_a   1.000
_cell.length_b   1.000
_cell.length_c   1.000
_cell.angle_alpha   90.00
_cell.angle_beta   90.00
_cell.angle_gamma   90.00
#
_symmetry.space_group_name_H-M   'P 1'
#
loop_
_entity.id
_entity.type
_entity.pdbx_description
1 polymer ?
#
loop_
_entity_poly.entity_id
_entity_poly.type
_entity_poly.pdbx_seq_one_letter_code
_entity_poly.pdbx_strand_id
1 'polypeptide(L)' 'YEVEISEISKRGDGIARIQGFVIFVQGAKAGQKTNIRITSIGDRFAKAEVV' A
#
# COMPACT_ATOMS: atom_id res chain seq x y z
N TYR A 1 0.84 10.50 0.56
CA TYR A 1 -0.62 10.49 0.31
C TYR A 1 -1.25 9.59 1.34
N GLU A 2 -2.40 10.00 1.89
CA GLU A 2 -3.15 9.16 2.82
C GLU A 2 -3.85 8.06 2.01
N VAL A 3 -3.56 6.80 2.32
CA VAL A 3 -4.22 5.67 1.70
C VAL A 3 -4.82 4.79 2.77
N GLU A 4 -5.96 4.19 2.44
CA GLU A 4 -6.58 3.17 3.28
C GLU A 4 -6.01 1.80 2.90
N ILE A 5 -5.42 1.13 3.89
CA ILE A 5 -4.92 -0.22 3.70
C ILE A 5 -6.10 -1.19 3.79
N SER A 6 -6.44 -1.80 2.66
CA SER A 6 -7.53 -2.77 2.59
C SER A 6 -7.16 -4.09 3.27
N GLU A 7 -5.91 -4.54 3.13
CA GLU A 7 -5.47 -5.86 3.60
C GLU A 7 -4.00 -5.89 4.02
N ILE A 8 -3.63 -6.91 4.79
CA ILE A 8 -2.24 -7.26 5.11
C ILE A 8 -1.92 -8.61 4.45
N SER A 9 -0.77 -8.71 3.81
CA SER A 9 -0.19 -9.97 3.38
C SER A 9 0.30 -10.77 4.60
N LYS A 10 0.39 -12.10 4.49
CA LYS A 10 0.95 -12.95 5.58
C LYS A 10 2.38 -12.58 6.01
N ARG A 11 3.10 -11.80 5.19
CA ARG A 11 4.47 -11.31 5.48
C ARG A 11 4.49 -9.98 6.23
N GLY A 12 3.33 -9.34 6.43
CA GLY A 12 3.20 -8.04 7.07
C GLY A 12 3.22 -6.85 6.11
N ASP A 13 3.13 -7.09 4.80
CA ASP A 13 3.02 -6.00 3.81
C ASP A 13 1.55 -5.57 3.69
N GLY A 14 1.29 -4.28 3.78
CA GLY A 14 -0.03 -3.74 3.52
C GLY A 14 -0.35 -3.72 2.02
N ILE A 15 -1.61 -3.96 1.69
CA ILE A 15 -2.14 -3.85 0.33
C ILE A 15 -3.16 -2.71 0.36
N ALA A 16 -2.90 -1.70 -0.45
CA ALA A 16 -3.84 -0.63 -0.72
C ALA A 16 -4.40 -0.79 -2.14
N ARG A 17 -5.68 -0.49 -2.32
CA ARG A 17 -6.33 -0.52 -3.64
C ARG A 17 -6.97 0.83 -3.91
N ILE A 18 -6.51 1.51 -4.95
CA ILE A 18 -7.04 2.81 -5.38
C ILE A 18 -7.62 2.63 -6.79
N GLN A 19 -8.93 2.77 -6.96
CA GLN A 19 -9.60 2.72 -8.28
C GLN A 19 -9.23 1.48 -9.12
N GLY A 20 -9.03 0.32 -8.47
CA GLY A 20 -8.62 -0.93 -9.14
C GLY A 20 -7.11 -1.09 -9.33
N PHE A 21 -6.31 -0.07 -9.01
CA PHE A 21 -4.86 -0.14 -8.99
C PHE A 21 -4.36 -0.67 -7.65
N VAL A 22 -3.47 -1.67 -7.69
CA VAL A 22 -2.93 -2.33 -6.49
C VAL A 22 -1.61 -1.68 -6.11
N ILE A 23 -1.50 -1.27 -4.85
CA ILE A 23 -0.30 -0.66 -4.29
C ILE A 23 0.15 -1.51 -3.10
N PHE A 24 1.36 -2.02 -3.20
CA PHE A 24 2.02 -2.74 -2.11
C PHE A 24 2.71 -1.73 -1.20
N VAL A 25 2.33 -1.71 0.06
CA VAL A 25 2.83 -0.77 1.06
C VAL A 25 3.57 -1.54 2.14
N GLN A 26 4.91 -1.43 2.15
CA GLN A 26 5.73 -2.13 3.12
C GLN A 26 5.57 -1.51 4.52
N GLY A 27 5.27 -2.35 5.52
CA GLY A 27 5.11 -1.92 6.92
C GLY A 27 3.73 -1.32 7.28
N ALA A 28 2.75 -1.36 6.37
CA ALA A 28 1.42 -0.83 6.64
C ALA A 28 0.49 -1.88 7.25
N LYS A 29 -0.44 -1.43 8.11
CA LYS A 29 -1.40 -2.30 8.78
C LYS A 29 -2.81 -2.22 8.18
N ALA A 30 -3.49 -3.36 8.09
CA ALA A 30 -4.85 -3.49 7.58
C ALA A 30 -5.83 -2.67 8.42
N GLY A 31 -6.74 -1.97 7.76
CA GLY A 31 -7.75 -1.14 8.41
C GLY A 31 -7.22 0.17 8.99
N GLN A 32 -5.94 0.49 8.80
CA GLN A 32 -5.38 1.78 9.18
C GLN A 32 -5.23 2.68 7.95
N LYS A 33 -5.53 3.96 8.12
CA LYS A 33 -5.14 5.01 7.18
C LYS A 33 -3.76 5.51 7.57
N THR A 34 -2.82 5.42 6.65
CA THR A 34 -1.47 5.92 6.87
C THR A 34 -0.98 6.68 5.65
N ASN A 35 0.02 7.53 5.89
CA ASN A 35 0.70 8.20 4.81
C ASN A 35 1.69 7.24 4.17
N ILE A 36 1.58 7.14 2.85
CA ILE A 36 2.48 6.32 2.04
C ILE A 36 3.27 7.19 1.07
N ARG A 37 4.50 6.78 0.83
CA ARG A 37 5.39 7.34 -0.18
C ARG A 37 5.65 6.28 -1.25
N ILE A 38 5.26 6.58 -2.49
CA ILE A 38 5.51 5.69 -3.63
C ILE A 38 7.00 5.75 -3.94
N THR A 39 7.65 4.58 -3.94
CA THR A 39 9.08 4.43 -4.26
C THR A 39 9.30 3.94 -5.69
N SER A 40 8.34 3.20 -6.26
CA SER A 40 8.40 2.73 -7.64
C SER A 40 7.00 2.43 -8.18
N ILE A 41 6.76 2.75 -9.44
CA ILE A 41 5.52 2.44 -10.16
C ILE A 41 5.87 1.43 -11.25
N GLY A 42 5.14 0.32 -11.31
CA GLY A 42 5.20 -0.65 -12.41
C GLY A 42 3.91 -0.65 -13.23
N ASP A 43 3.86 -1.48 -14.27
CA ASP A 43 2.75 -1.49 -15.25
C ASP A 43 1.40 -1.92 -14.66
N ARG A 44 1.41 -2.75 -13.60
CA ARG A 44 0.19 -3.33 -12.99
C ARG A 44 0.05 -3.05 -11.49
N PHE A 45 1.09 -2.55 -10.86
CA PHE A 45 1.12 -2.27 -9.42
C PHE A 45 2.17 -1.22 -9.09
N ALA A 46 2.01 -0.54 -7.97
CA ALA A 46 3.06 0.32 -7.40
C ALA A 46 3.58 -0.25 -6.08
N LYS A 47 4.82 0.10 -5.76
CA LYS A 47 5.43 -0.14 -4.45
C LYS A 47 5.55 1.19 -3.72
N ALA A 48 5.19 1.16 -2.44
CA ALA A 48 5.25 2.27 -1.54
C ALA A 48 5.74 1.82 -0.17
N GLU A 49 6.22 2.78 0.61
CA GLU A 49 6.66 2.60 1.98
C GLU A 49 5.86 3.53 2.89
N VAL A 50 5.62 3.09 4.14
CA VAL A 50 4.98 3.93 5.16
C VAL A 50 5.95 5.02 5.63
N VAL A 51 5.45 6.24 5.77
CA VAL A 51 6.15 7.39 6.35
C VAL A 51 5.45 7.90 7.60
#